data_AF-A0A3M3ZFS0-F1
#
_entry.id   AF-A0A3M3ZFS0-F1
#
_cell.length_a   1.000
_cell.length_b   1.000
_cell.length_c   1.000
_cell.angle_alpha   90.00
_cell.angle_beta   90.00
_cell.angle_gamma   90.00
#
_symmetry.space_group_name_H-M   'P 1'
#
loop_
_entity.id
_entity.type
_entity.pdbx_description
1 polymer ?
#
loop_
_entity_poly.entity_id
_entity_poly.type
_entity_poly.pdbx_seq_one_letter_code
_entity_poly.pdbx_strand_id
1 'polypeptide(L)'
;MGRWWLFNAYDRETHLGRIRWFPWSIRVHHIMRPDADRDLHDHPWNARTVILQSWYREQRLLDVGLPTSMEVTEYIDRMPGDTAQLKHGEYHRIDEVAPGGVYTFFITSRWKGDWGFLVNGVKVAWREYTGARS
;
A
#
# COMPACT_ATOMS: atom_id res chain seq x y z
N MET A 1 -3.34 -9.84 10.42
CA MET A 1 -3.91 -9.08 9.30
C MET A 1 -4.63 -10.05 8.39
N GLY A 2 -5.89 -9.78 8.06
CA GLY A 2 -6.65 -10.58 7.11
C GLY A 2 -6.56 -10.00 5.70
N ARG A 3 -6.40 -10.85 4.68
CA ARG A 3 -6.38 -10.45 3.27
C ARG A 3 -7.09 -11.51 2.44
N TRP A 4 -8.15 -11.12 1.75
CA TRP A 4 -8.96 -12.05 0.96
C TRP A 4 -9.18 -11.50 -0.43
N TRP A 5 -9.03 -12.36 -1.43
CA TRP A 5 -9.38 -12.02 -2.80
C TRP A 5 -10.89 -12.04 -2.95
N LEU A 6 -11.44 -10.93 -3.45
CA LEU A 6 -12.84 -10.87 -3.87
C LEU A 6 -12.95 -11.11 -5.38
N PHE A 7 -12.00 -10.59 -6.16
CA PHE A 7 -12.06 -10.66 -7.61
C PHE A 7 -10.67 -10.68 -8.26
N ASN A 8 -10.55 -11.48 -9.33
CA ASN A 8 -9.40 -11.54 -10.24
C ASN A 8 -8.03 -11.69 -9.57
N ALA A 9 -7.88 -12.59 -8.60
CA ALA A 9 -6.62 -12.82 -7.89
C ALA A 9 -5.40 -12.93 -8.82
N TYR A 10 -4.30 -12.26 -8.48
CA TYR A 10 -3.03 -12.46 -9.19
C TYR A 10 -2.37 -13.78 -8.80
N ASP A 11 -1.70 -14.38 -9.76
CA ASP A 11 -0.71 -15.41 -9.51
C ASP A 11 0.53 -14.83 -8.80
N ARG A 12 1.13 -15.60 -7.89
CA ARG A 12 2.21 -15.09 -7.02
C ARG A 12 3.56 -15.02 -7.72
N GLU A 13 3.78 -15.83 -8.75
CA GLU A 13 5.05 -15.92 -9.47
C GLU A 13 5.04 -15.03 -10.71
N THR A 14 3.96 -15.08 -11.48
CA THR A 14 3.82 -14.34 -12.74
C THR A 14 3.20 -12.96 -12.57
N HIS A 15 2.58 -12.67 -11.42
CA HIS A 15 1.86 -11.43 -11.12
C HIS A 15 0.66 -11.12 -12.04
N LEU A 16 0.24 -12.10 -12.86
CA LEU A 16 -0.89 -11.95 -13.78
C LEU A 16 -2.22 -12.24 -13.07
N GLY A 17 -3.24 -11.45 -13.39
CA GLY A 17 -4.62 -11.71 -12.94
C GLY A 17 -5.21 -12.95 -13.62
N ARG A 18 -6.07 -13.69 -12.90
CA ARG A 18 -6.82 -14.85 -13.43
C ARG A 18 -7.59 -14.54 -14.72
N ILE A 19 -8.23 -13.38 -14.79
CA ILE A 19 -8.96 -12.85 -15.94
C ILE A 19 -8.05 -11.82 -16.64
N ARG A 20 -7.26 -12.28 -17.61
CA ARG A 20 -6.15 -11.52 -18.19
C ARG A 20 -6.54 -10.20 -18.86
N TRP A 21 -7.71 -10.17 -19.51
CA TRP A 21 -8.18 -8.99 -20.23
C TRP A 21 -8.73 -7.91 -19.30
N PHE A 22 -9.18 -8.28 -18.10
CA PHE A 22 -9.76 -7.33 -17.15
C PHE A 22 -8.65 -6.59 -16.37
N PRO A 23 -8.75 -5.26 -16.18
CA PRO A 23 -7.60 -4.46 -15.74
C PRO A 23 -7.37 -4.43 -14.22
N TRP A 24 -8.31 -4.92 -13.42
CA TRP A 24 -8.27 -4.77 -11.96
C TRP A 24 -8.38 -6.09 -11.22
N SER A 25 -7.78 -6.12 -10.04
CA SER A 25 -8.00 -7.16 -9.03
C SER A 25 -8.33 -6.52 -7.69
N ILE A 26 -9.15 -7.22 -6.92
CA ILE A 26 -9.81 -6.66 -5.75
C ILE A 26 -9.61 -7.57 -4.55
N ARG A 27 -9.13 -6.99 -3.45
CA ARG A 27 -9.05 -7.63 -2.14
C ARG A 27 -9.87 -6.87 -1.11
N VAL A 28 -10.29 -7.61 -0.09
CA VAL A 28 -10.65 -7.03 1.19
C VAL A 28 -9.46 -7.20 2.13
N HIS A 29 -9.09 -6.12 2.81
CA HIS A 29 -8.10 -6.15 3.87
C HIS A 29 -8.78 -5.94 5.23
N HIS A 30 -8.29 -6.64 6.23
CA HIS A 30 -8.51 -6.36 7.64
C HIS A 30 -7.15 -6.03 8.27
N ILE A 31 -6.86 -4.74 8.35
CA ILE A 31 -5.59 -4.19 8.82
C ILE A 31 -5.72 -4.02 10.33
N MET A 32 -4.91 -4.75 11.09
CA MET A 32 -5.02 -4.85 12.55
C MET A 32 -3.95 -4.08 13.29
N ARG A 33 -2.90 -3.66 12.59
CA ARG A 33 -1.70 -3.05 13.17
C ARG A 33 -1.17 -2.00 12.20
N PRO A 34 -0.58 -0.91 12.71
CA PRO A 34 0.19 0.01 11.89
C PRO A 34 1.44 -0.68 11.34
N ASP A 35 2.07 -0.03 10.38
CA ASP A 35 3.37 -0.42 9.86
C ASP A 35 4.43 -0.07 10.92
N ALA A 36 4.99 -1.09 11.56
CA ALA A 36 5.81 -0.99 12.76
C ALA A 36 7.10 -0.14 12.61
N ASP A 37 6.98 1.18 12.76
CA ASP A 37 8.02 2.21 12.62
C ASP A 37 8.95 2.00 11.41
N ARG A 38 8.36 1.50 10.31
CA ARG A 38 9.09 1.29 9.06
C ARG A 38 9.21 2.61 8.30
N ASP A 39 10.23 2.69 7.45
CA ASP A 39 10.30 3.71 6.41
C ASP A 39 9.03 3.68 5.54
N LEU A 40 8.71 4.80 4.88
CA LEU A 40 7.60 4.83 3.94
C LEU A 40 7.81 3.79 2.84
N HIS A 41 6.76 3.13 2.39
CA HIS A 41 6.84 2.09 1.37
C HIS A 41 5.87 2.34 0.22
N ASP A 42 6.23 1.83 -0.95
CA ASP A 42 5.38 1.87 -2.14
C ASP A 42 4.70 0.53 -2.40
N HIS A 43 3.95 0.47 -3.50
CA HIS A 43 3.22 -0.72 -3.91
C HIS A 43 3.52 -1.13 -5.36
N PRO A 44 3.39 -2.43 -5.71
CA PRO A 44 3.61 -2.93 -7.07
C PRO A 44 2.60 -2.44 -8.13
N TRP A 45 1.58 -1.68 -7.72
CA TRP A 45 0.42 -1.36 -8.52
C TRP A 45 0.06 0.12 -8.39
N ASN A 46 -0.73 0.62 -9.34
CA ASN A 46 -1.64 1.71 -9.00
C ASN A 46 -2.81 1.10 -8.23
N ALA A 47 -3.18 1.73 -7.14
CA ALA A 47 -4.23 1.26 -6.26
C ALA A 47 -5.24 2.35 -5.93
N ARG A 48 -6.46 1.91 -5.65
CA ARG A 48 -7.50 2.69 -5.00
C ARG A 48 -8.05 1.90 -3.84
N THR A 49 -8.09 2.54 -2.68
CA THR A 49 -8.66 2.01 -1.46
C THR A 49 -9.99 2.71 -1.20
N VAL A 50 -11.00 1.95 -0.77
CA VAL A 50 -12.21 2.48 -0.12
C VAL A 50 -12.22 1.98 1.32
N ILE A 51 -12.43 2.87 2.28
CA ILE A 51 -12.55 2.49 3.69
C ILE A 51 -13.96 1.99 3.95
N LEU A 52 -14.10 0.75 4.40
CA LEU A 52 -15.40 0.11 4.61
C LEU A 52 -15.88 0.29 6.05
N GLN A 53 -14.98 0.12 7.02
CA GLN A 53 -15.33 0.14 8.45
C GLN A 53 -14.12 0.52 9.30
N SER A 54 -14.35 1.33 10.34
CA SER A 54 -13.32 1.93 11.21
C SER A 54 -12.36 2.86 10.45
N TRP A 55 -11.19 3.14 11.00
CA TRP A 55 -10.28 4.17 10.49
C TRP A 55 -8.80 3.76 10.62
N TYR A 56 -7.95 4.44 9.86
CA TYR A 56 -6.50 4.47 10.07
C TYR A 56 -5.95 5.86 9.78
N ARG A 57 -4.80 6.19 10.34
CA ARG A 57 -4.03 7.38 9.99
C ARG A 57 -2.86 6.96 9.11
N GLU A 58 -2.75 7.54 7.92
CA GLU A 58 -1.60 7.33 7.05
C GLU A 58 -0.67 8.53 7.05
N GLN A 59 0.62 8.24 6.96
CA GLN A 59 1.63 9.22 6.59
C GLN A 59 2.01 9.02 5.13
N ARG A 60 2.07 10.09 4.34
CA ARG A 60 2.42 10.05 2.91
C ARG A 60 3.56 10.99 2.60
N LEU A 61 4.43 10.58 1.68
CA LEU A 61 5.41 11.48 1.07
C LEU A 61 4.71 12.47 0.14
N LEU A 62 5.01 13.75 0.30
CA LEU A 62 4.56 14.82 -0.58
C LEU A 62 5.55 15.04 -1.73
N ASP A 63 5.02 15.17 -2.94
CA ASP A 63 5.78 15.65 -4.09
C ASP A 63 5.75 17.18 -4.14
N VAL A 64 6.71 17.81 -3.47
CA VAL A 64 6.87 19.27 -3.41
C VAL A 64 7.99 19.77 -4.34
N GLY A 65 8.45 18.95 -5.30
CA GLY A 65 9.55 19.29 -6.19
C GLY A 65 10.94 19.35 -5.52
N LEU A 66 11.04 18.84 -4.28
CA LEU A 66 12.32 18.67 -3.57
C LEU A 66 12.87 17.26 -3.80
N PRO A 67 14.19 17.06 -3.66
CA PRO A 67 14.77 15.72 -3.66
C PRO A 67 14.12 14.83 -2.59
N THR A 68 13.89 13.55 -2.90
CA THR A 68 13.29 12.57 -1.98
C THR A 68 14.09 12.36 -0.69
N SER A 69 15.35 12.77 -0.63
CA SER A 69 16.18 12.76 0.59
C SER A 69 15.75 13.80 1.63
N MET A 70 14.93 14.79 1.26
CA MET A 70 14.35 15.80 2.16
C MET A 70 12.89 15.48 2.45
N GLU A 71 12.59 14.22 2.79
CA GLU A 71 11.25 13.65 2.99
C GLU A 71 10.27 14.63 3.67
N VAL A 72 9.43 15.28 2.86
CA VAL A 72 8.32 16.09 3.38
C VAL A 72 7.09 15.23 3.38
N THR A 73 6.44 15.08 4.53
CA THR A 73 5.30 14.19 4.67
C THR A 73 4.07 14.90 5.20
N GLU A 74 2.90 14.38 4.86
CA GLU A 74 1.62 14.73 5.48
C GLU A 74 1.03 13.54 6.23
N TYR A 75 0.18 13.83 7.22
CA TYR A 75 -0.67 12.85 7.87
C TYR A 75 -2.13 13.03 7.45
N ILE A 76 -2.80 11.93 7.15
CA ILE A 76 -4.17 11.91 6.68
C ILE A 76 -4.95 10.88 7.47
N ASP A 77 -6.01 11.31 8.14
CA ASP A 77 -6.96 10.40 8.77
C ASP A 77 -7.92 9.87 7.69
N ARG A 78 -8.07 8.54 7.63
CA ARG A 78 -8.92 7.83 6.67
C ARG A 78 -10.11 7.22 7.40
N MET A 79 -11.30 7.72 7.11
CA MET A 79 -12.57 7.40 7.76
C MET A 79 -13.45 6.52 6.86
N PRO A 80 -14.48 5.83 7.40
CA PRO A 80 -15.41 5.04 6.59
C PRO A 80 -16.04 5.87 5.45
N GLY A 81 -16.05 5.31 4.24
CA GLY A 81 -16.51 6.00 3.03
C GLY A 81 -15.41 6.75 2.27
N ASP A 82 -14.28 7.06 2.92
CA ASP A 82 -13.16 7.72 2.24
C ASP A 82 -12.58 6.84 1.14
N THR A 83 -12.03 7.51 0.13
CA THR A 83 -11.23 6.85 -0.89
C THR A 83 -9.84 7.43 -0.96
N ALA A 84 -8.84 6.57 -1.13
CA ALA A 84 -7.44 6.95 -1.27
C ALA A 84 -6.87 6.35 -2.55
N GLN A 85 -6.13 7.15 -3.32
CA GLN A 85 -5.33 6.66 -4.43
C GLN A 85 -3.87 6.55 -4.00
N LEU A 86 -3.20 5.48 -4.41
CA LEU A 86 -1.75 5.32 -4.27
C LEU A 86 -1.20 4.77 -5.57
N LYS A 87 -0.36 5.51 -6.27
CA LYS A 87 0.28 5.06 -7.50
C LYS A 87 1.57 4.29 -7.22
N HIS A 88 2.01 3.50 -8.19
CA HIS A 88 3.34 2.91 -8.13
C HIS A 88 4.41 4.01 -8.02
N GLY A 89 5.33 3.87 -7.06
CA GLY A 89 6.34 4.87 -6.74
C GLY A 89 5.88 6.00 -5.80
N GLU A 90 4.62 6.02 -5.37
CA GLU A 90 4.18 6.87 -4.25
C GLU A 90 4.36 6.11 -2.93
N TYR A 91 4.95 6.77 -1.94
CA TYR A 91 5.34 6.16 -0.67
C TYR A 91 4.40 6.59 0.46
N HIS A 92 4.00 5.62 1.28
CA HIS A 92 3.20 5.86 2.47
C HIS A 92 3.50 4.84 3.56
N ARG A 93 2.96 5.08 4.76
CA ARG A 93 2.79 4.05 5.78
C ARG A 93 1.50 4.28 6.54
N ILE A 94 0.94 3.23 7.11
CA ILE A 94 -0.15 3.33 8.07
C ILE A 94 0.47 3.50 9.45
N ASP A 95 0.32 4.67 10.04
CA ASP A 95 0.97 5.07 11.29
C ASP A 95 0.13 4.68 12.52
N GLU A 96 -1.20 4.78 12.39
CA GLU A 96 -2.14 4.38 13.44
C GLU A 96 -3.35 3.62 12.85
N VAL A 97 -3.93 2.72 13.65
CA VAL A 97 -5.12 1.95 13.26
C VAL A 97 -6.09 1.91 14.43
N ALA A 98 -7.38 2.03 14.14
CA ALA A 98 -8.44 1.91 15.13
C ALA A 98 -8.34 0.60 15.96
N PRO A 99 -8.75 0.61 17.24
CA PRO A 99 -8.93 -0.61 18.01
C PRO A 99 -9.83 -1.61 17.27
N GLY A 100 -9.40 -2.87 17.15
CA GLY A 100 -10.11 -3.91 16.38
C GLY A 100 -9.84 -3.89 14.87
N GLY A 101 -9.02 -2.95 14.39
CA GLY A 101 -8.59 -2.85 13.00
C GLY A 101 -9.56 -2.08 12.10
N VAL A 102 -9.16 -1.99 10.84
CA VAL A 102 -9.90 -1.32 9.76
C VAL A 102 -10.14 -2.30 8.61
N TYR A 103 -11.33 -2.25 8.03
CA TYR A 103 -11.66 -2.98 6.82
C TYR A 103 -11.58 -2.07 5.62
N THR A 104 -10.89 -2.53 4.57
CA THR A 104 -10.75 -1.77 3.33
C THR A 104 -11.03 -2.62 2.10
N PHE A 105 -11.56 -1.97 1.08
CA PHE A 105 -11.71 -2.49 -0.27
C PHE A 105 -10.54 -2.00 -1.10
N PHE A 106 -9.64 -2.90 -1.47
CA PHE A 106 -8.39 -2.57 -2.14
C PHE A 106 -8.42 -3.03 -3.59
N ILE A 107 -8.48 -2.06 -4.50
CA ILE A 107 -8.53 -2.25 -5.94
C ILE A 107 -7.15 -1.94 -6.50
N THR A 108 -6.60 -2.88 -7.28
CA THR A 108 -5.23 -2.79 -7.81
C THR A 108 -5.23 -2.95 -9.32
N SER A 109 -4.36 -2.20 -10.01
CA SER A 109 -4.11 -2.31 -11.45
C SER A 109 -3.33 -3.57 -11.81
N ARG A 110 -2.90 -3.71 -13.06
CA ARG A 110 -1.80 -4.64 -13.42
C ARG A 110 -0.51 -4.29 -12.68
N TRP A 111 0.33 -5.30 -12.47
CA TRP A 111 1.66 -5.16 -11.85
C TRP A 111 2.54 -4.22 -12.67
N LYS A 112 3.30 -3.35 -11.98
CA LYS A 112 4.16 -2.32 -12.57
C LYS A 112 5.63 -2.47 -12.19
N GLY A 113 5.93 -3.14 -11.09
CA GLY A 113 7.29 -3.31 -10.58
C GLY A 113 7.27 -3.88 -9.17
N ASP A 114 8.44 -4.27 -8.65
CA ASP A 114 8.56 -4.68 -7.26
C ASP A 114 8.27 -3.52 -6.30
N TRP A 115 8.00 -3.86 -5.04
CA TRP A 115 7.78 -2.87 -3.97
C TRP A 115 8.97 -2.80 -3.02
N GLY A 116 9.09 -1.69 -2.32
CA GLY A 116 10.18 -1.43 -1.40
C GLY A 116 9.93 -0.26 -0.46
N PHE A 117 10.95 0.01 0.35
CA PHE A 117 10.99 1.06 1.35
C PHE A 117 11.83 2.23 0.85
N LEU A 118 11.44 3.46 1.18
CA LEU A 118 12.21 4.66 0.90
C LEU A 118 13.22 4.87 2.02
N VAL A 119 14.49 4.55 1.79
CA VAL A 119 15.55 4.70 2.78
C VAL A 119 16.52 5.77 2.27
N ASN A 120 16.62 6.88 2.99
CA ASN A 120 17.45 8.03 2.61
C ASN A 120 17.18 8.51 1.17
N GLY A 121 15.90 8.55 0.77
CA GLY A 121 15.47 8.95 -0.57
C GLY A 121 15.66 7.90 -1.67
N VAL A 122 16.12 6.68 -1.36
CA VAL A 122 16.34 5.59 -2.33
C VAL A 122 15.41 4.41 -2.02
N LYS A 123 14.83 3.82 -3.08
CA LYS A 123 14.02 2.61 -2.92
C LYS A 123 14.89 1.39 -2.64
N VAL A 124 14.72 0.80 -1.47
CA VAL A 124 15.32 -0.48 -1.05
C VAL A 124 14.27 -1.58 -1.17
N ALA A 125 14.59 -2.66 -1.89
CA ALA A 125 13.65 -3.77 -2.10
C ALA A 125 13.26 -4.41 -0.76
N TRP A 126 11.99 -4.79 -0.61
CA TRP A 126 11.47 -5.27 0.69
C TRP A 126 12.23 -6.48 1.26
N ARG A 127 12.74 -7.38 0.41
CA ARG A 127 13.51 -8.56 0.83
C ARG A 127 14.83 -8.17 1.47
N GLU A 128 15.52 -7.21 0.86
CA GLU A 128 16.76 -6.64 1.37
C GLU A 128 16.49 -5.90 2.68
N TYR A 129 15.49 -5.02 2.69
CA TYR A 129 15.12 -4.23 3.86
C TYR A 129 14.75 -5.07 5.09
N THR A 130 13.99 -6.15 4.89
CA THR A 130 13.52 -7.02 5.98
C THR A 130 14.51 -8.13 6.36
N GLY A 131 15.62 -8.27 5.63
CA GLY A 131 16.56 -9.38 5.82
C GLY A 131 15.97 -10.76 5.50
N ALA A 132 14.83 -10.82 4.80
CA ALA A 132 14.20 -12.07 4.40
C ALA A 132 15.04 -12.74 3.30
N ARG A 133 15.89 -13.69 3.71
CA ARG A 133 16.64 -14.54 2.78
C ARG A 133 15.66 -15.33 1.89
N SER A 134 15.99 -15.41 0.61
CA SER A 134 15.28 -16.21 -0.42
C SER A 134 15.21 -17.68 -0.06
#